data_AF-R1CEU3-F1
#
_entry.id   AF-R1CEU3-F1
#
_cell.length_a   1.000
_cell.length_b   1.000
_cell.length_c   1.000
_cell.angle_alpha   90.00
_cell.angle_beta   90.00
_cell.angle_gamma   90.00
#
_symmetry.space_group_name_H-M   'P 1'
#
loop_
_entity.id
_entity.type
_entity.pdbx_description
1 polymer ?
#
loop_
_entity_poly.entity_id
_entity_poly.type
_entity_poly.pdbx_seq_one_letter_code
_entity_poly.pdbx_strand_id
1 'polypeptide(L)'
;MSRSFRAARTEDDAPPTDWLAELPHELHLRILEGVDDFSDCAAFSLASPRLGLLALRSGLARFNDPLFAVAIRLQIAQHCVGSVGTVSVTLSEDTLRRYAADRRASADHFLWLARVSPALRLSSEVEGAGERPIEVWRLRRGENGAKLRVRLLHSGLVEHYEGEKGAERKVRAELANGVVQYFEGDKGAERKVRGQFDGQVKYYEGERGAEQKVRLVFPNGNVKYYEGEKGAERMVRAVYASGRAKYYEGERGAERLVRTVRADGQVQYCEGQ
;
A
#
# COMPACT_ATOMS: atom_id res chain seq x y z
N MET A 1 43.80 24.82 -29.53
CA MET A 1 43.52 23.72 -28.58
C MET A 1 42.65 24.27 -27.46
N SER A 2 41.34 24.08 -27.53
CA SER A 2 40.41 24.59 -26.52
C SER A 2 39.74 23.38 -25.86
N ARG A 3 40.20 23.04 -24.65
CA ARG A 3 39.65 21.93 -23.86
C ARG A 3 38.33 22.40 -23.24
N SER A 4 37.24 21.76 -23.68
CA SER A 4 35.93 21.81 -23.02
C SER A 4 36.04 21.16 -21.65
N PHE A 5 35.78 21.92 -20.59
CA PHE A 5 35.59 21.38 -19.24
C PHE A 5 34.24 20.65 -19.21
N ARG A 6 34.28 19.32 -19.32
CA ARG A 6 33.16 18.48 -18.86
C ARG A 6 33.11 18.59 -17.34
N ALA A 7 32.11 19.32 -16.84
CA ALA A 7 31.76 19.30 -15.43
C ALA A 7 31.48 17.85 -15.00
N ALA A 8 32.08 17.44 -13.89
CA ALA A 8 31.85 16.14 -13.27
C ALA A 8 30.39 16.04 -12.83
N ARG A 9 29.72 14.95 -13.24
CA ARG A 9 28.40 14.59 -12.70
C ARG A 9 28.60 14.20 -11.24
N THR A 10 28.09 15.01 -10.32
CA THR A 10 27.90 14.64 -8.91
C THR A 10 26.81 13.57 -8.84
N GLU A 11 26.91 12.67 -7.86
CA GLU A 11 25.97 11.55 -7.59
C GLU A 11 24.52 11.98 -7.28
N ASP A 12 24.23 13.28 -7.35
CA ASP A 12 22.92 13.91 -7.11
C ASP A 12 21.99 13.90 -8.36
N ASP A 13 22.46 13.36 -9.48
CA ASP A 13 21.72 13.26 -10.75
C ASP A 13 20.94 11.93 -10.90
N ALA A 14 20.67 11.22 -9.79
CA ALA A 14 19.72 10.11 -9.82
C ALA A 14 18.33 10.68 -10.14
N PRO A 15 17.57 10.11 -11.09
CA PRO A 15 16.21 10.58 -11.35
C PRO A 15 15.45 10.56 -10.02
N PRO A 16 14.65 11.60 -9.70
CA PRO A 16 13.91 11.65 -8.46
C PRO A 16 13.17 10.32 -8.35
N THR A 17 13.55 9.52 -7.36
CA THR A 17 12.90 8.24 -7.12
C THR A 17 11.42 8.59 -6.97
N ASP A 18 10.57 7.97 -7.79
CA ASP A 18 9.11 8.17 -7.72
C ASP A 18 8.65 7.62 -6.38
N TRP A 19 8.79 8.47 -5.39
CA TRP A 19 8.71 8.13 -3.99
C TRP A 19 7.26 7.81 -3.64
N LEU A 20 6.29 8.39 -4.37
CA LEU A 20 4.91 7.95 -4.34
C LEU A 20 4.81 6.48 -4.72
N ALA A 21 5.50 6.00 -5.75
CA ALA A 21 5.45 4.59 -6.14
C ALA A 21 6.00 3.62 -5.08
N GLU A 22 6.81 4.09 -4.13
CA GLU A 22 7.30 3.28 -3.00
C GLU A 22 6.28 3.12 -1.86
N LEU A 23 5.29 4.02 -1.78
CA LEU A 23 4.28 3.94 -0.73
C LEU A 23 3.28 2.80 -1.00
N PRO A 24 2.85 2.08 0.05
CA PRO A 24 1.81 1.08 -0.07
C PRO A 24 0.44 1.72 -0.36
N HIS A 25 -0.48 0.93 -0.95
CA HIS A 25 -1.78 1.40 -1.44
C HIS A 25 -2.63 2.07 -0.35
N GLU A 26 -2.53 1.62 0.89
CA GLU A 26 -3.26 2.19 2.02
C GLU A 26 -2.83 3.64 2.28
N LEU A 27 -1.53 3.92 2.14
CA LEU A 27 -1.02 5.29 2.28
C LEU A 27 -1.32 6.16 1.06
N HIS A 28 -1.38 5.58 -0.13
CA HIS A 28 -1.89 6.29 -1.30
C HIS A 28 -3.33 6.75 -1.07
N LEU A 29 -4.20 5.88 -0.58
CA LEU A 29 -5.57 6.24 -0.25
C LEU A 29 -5.63 7.31 0.83
N ARG A 30 -4.80 7.21 1.87
CA ARG A 30 -4.76 8.23 2.92
C ARG A 30 -4.32 9.61 2.40
N ILE A 31 -3.34 9.64 1.51
CA ILE A 31 -2.95 10.87 0.83
C ILE A 31 -4.15 11.44 0.07
N LEU A 32 -4.82 10.62 -0.74
CA LEU A 32 -5.97 11.02 -1.56
C LEU A 32 -7.18 11.47 -0.73
N GLU A 33 -7.46 10.84 0.42
CA GLU A 33 -8.49 11.27 1.37
C GLU A 33 -8.18 12.63 1.99
N GLY A 34 -6.90 12.91 2.23
CA GLY A 34 -6.43 14.19 2.72
C GLY A 34 -6.59 15.32 1.69
N VAL A 35 -6.72 14.99 0.41
CA VAL A 35 -6.94 15.95 -0.68
C VAL A 35 -8.35 16.48 -0.64
N ASP A 36 -8.49 17.73 -0.17
CA ASP A 36 -9.78 18.35 0.03
C ASP A 36 -10.14 19.42 -1.01
N ASP A 37 -9.16 19.99 -1.70
CA ASP A 37 -9.35 20.88 -2.84
C ASP A 37 -9.55 20.07 -4.13
N PHE A 38 -10.62 20.38 -4.87
CA PHE A 38 -10.90 19.78 -6.18
C PHE A 38 -9.73 19.93 -7.15
N SER A 39 -9.06 21.08 -7.10
CA SER A 39 -7.93 21.42 -7.94
C SER A 39 -6.74 20.50 -7.65
N ASP A 40 -6.52 20.14 -6.39
CA ASP A 40 -5.51 19.17 -5.96
C ASP A 40 -5.90 17.75 -6.40
N CYS A 41 -7.18 17.36 -6.29
CA CYS A 41 -7.65 16.04 -6.76
C CYS A 41 -7.35 15.83 -8.25
N ALA A 42 -7.59 16.87 -9.04
CA ALA A 42 -7.27 16.89 -10.45
C ALA A 42 -5.75 16.85 -10.70
N ALA A 43 -4.97 17.64 -9.97
CA ALA A 43 -3.51 17.64 -10.03
C ALA A 43 -2.93 16.24 -9.79
N PHE A 44 -3.35 15.57 -8.71
CA PHE A 44 -2.93 14.23 -8.35
C PHE A 44 -3.28 13.20 -9.43
N SER A 45 -4.49 13.29 -9.96
CA SER A 45 -4.99 12.34 -10.97
C SER A 45 -4.35 12.54 -12.34
N LEU A 46 -3.88 13.75 -12.67
CA LEU A 46 -3.18 14.05 -13.91
C LEU A 46 -1.68 13.75 -13.81
N ALA A 47 -1.04 14.13 -12.70
CA ALA A 47 0.36 13.86 -12.44
C ALA A 47 0.64 12.38 -12.17
N SER A 48 -0.29 11.68 -11.52
CA SER A 48 -0.23 10.24 -11.29
C SER A 48 -1.58 9.59 -11.60
N PRO A 49 -1.85 9.25 -12.87
CA PRO A 49 -3.10 8.60 -13.29
C PRO A 49 -3.40 7.29 -12.55
N ARG A 50 -2.36 6.61 -12.03
CA ARG A 50 -2.52 5.42 -11.17
C ARG A 50 -3.22 5.76 -9.86
N LEU A 51 -2.89 6.88 -9.24
CA LEU A 51 -3.52 7.36 -8.02
C LEU A 51 -4.94 7.87 -8.28
N GLY A 52 -5.17 8.57 -9.39
CA GLY A 52 -6.52 8.96 -9.80
C GLY A 52 -7.45 7.76 -10.04
N LEU A 53 -6.94 6.70 -10.68
CA LEU A 53 -7.66 5.44 -10.85
C LEU A 53 -7.93 4.74 -9.52
N LEU A 54 -6.96 4.74 -8.60
CA LEU A 54 -7.11 4.21 -7.26
C LEU A 54 -8.22 4.96 -6.50
N ALA A 55 -8.23 6.29 -6.54
CA ALA A 55 -9.24 7.13 -5.92
C ALA A 55 -10.66 6.81 -6.44
N LEU A 56 -10.81 6.69 -7.76
CA LEU A 56 -12.08 6.31 -8.38
C LEU A 56 -12.57 4.94 -7.96
N ARG A 57 -11.69 3.92 -7.97
CA ARG A 57 -12.04 2.55 -7.60
C ARG A 57 -12.42 2.43 -6.13
N SER A 58 -11.79 3.23 -5.29
CA SER A 58 -12.11 3.31 -3.87
C SER A 58 -13.33 4.19 -3.58
N GLY A 59 -13.98 4.73 -4.61
CA GLY A 59 -15.23 5.48 -4.47
C GLY A 59 -15.06 6.84 -3.79
N LEU A 60 -13.88 7.45 -3.85
CA LEU A 60 -13.65 8.77 -3.27
C LEU A 60 -14.46 9.82 -4.04
N ALA A 61 -15.60 10.23 -3.50
CA ALA A 61 -16.57 11.09 -4.17
C ALA A 61 -15.97 12.40 -4.72
N ARG A 62 -14.96 12.95 -4.04
CA ARG A 62 -14.23 14.17 -4.44
C ARG A 62 -13.47 14.03 -5.76
N PHE A 63 -13.12 12.80 -6.15
CA PHE A 63 -12.44 12.49 -7.41
C PHE A 63 -13.42 12.20 -8.55
N ASN A 64 -14.72 12.19 -8.29
CA ASN A 64 -15.76 11.93 -9.28
C ASN A 64 -16.38 13.22 -9.84
N ASP A 65 -15.63 14.32 -9.83
CA ASP A 65 -16.16 15.62 -10.22
C ASP A 65 -16.31 15.76 -11.76
N PRO A 66 -17.48 16.23 -12.23
CA PRO A 66 -17.76 16.47 -13.64
C PRO A 66 -16.81 17.37 -14.42
N LEU A 67 -16.35 18.47 -13.82
CA LEU A 67 -15.51 19.46 -14.48
C LEU A 67 -14.11 18.89 -14.75
N PHE A 68 -13.62 18.07 -13.82
CA PHE A 68 -12.38 17.32 -14.00
C PHE A 68 -12.49 16.28 -15.12
N ALA A 69 -13.63 15.58 -15.20
CA ALA A 69 -13.93 14.65 -16.29
C ALA A 69 -14.00 15.33 -17.65
N VAL A 70 -14.60 16.51 -17.73
CA VAL A 70 -14.69 17.32 -18.95
C VAL A 70 -13.31 17.82 -19.36
N ALA A 71 -12.47 18.30 -18.44
CA ALA A 71 -11.12 18.79 -18.74
C ALA A 71 -10.22 17.68 -19.32
N ILE A 72 -10.21 16.49 -18.72
CA ILE A 72 -9.46 15.34 -19.26
C ILE A 72 -10.01 14.94 -20.64
N ARG A 73 -11.33 14.88 -20.81
CA ARG A 73 -11.94 14.50 -22.09
C ARG A 73 -11.69 15.51 -23.19
N LEU A 74 -11.70 16.81 -22.89
CA LEU A 74 -11.33 17.84 -23.86
C LEU A 74 -9.87 17.68 -24.29
N GLN A 75 -8.96 17.39 -23.36
CA GLN A 75 -7.56 17.12 -23.68
C GLN A 75 -7.40 15.86 -24.56
N ILE A 76 -8.10 14.77 -24.23
CA ILE A 76 -8.10 13.55 -25.04
C ILE A 76 -8.74 13.81 -26.41
N ALA A 77 -9.86 14.53 -26.49
CA ALA A 77 -10.61 14.78 -27.73
C ALA A 77 -9.90 15.76 -28.68
N GLN A 78 -9.16 16.75 -28.15
CA GLN A 78 -8.32 17.65 -28.94
C GLN A 78 -7.12 16.93 -29.58
N HIS A 79 -6.77 15.73 -29.10
CA HIS A 79 -5.55 15.02 -29.50
C HIS A 79 -5.78 13.60 -30.05
N CYS A 80 -6.98 13.04 -29.89
CA CYS A 80 -7.44 11.81 -30.53
C CYS A 80 -8.49 12.16 -31.61
N VAL A 81 -8.07 12.24 -32.86
CA VAL A 81 -8.97 12.39 -34.01
C VAL A 81 -9.87 11.16 -34.10
N GLY A 82 -11.14 11.26 -33.69
CA GLY A 82 -12.15 10.24 -34.02
C GLY A 82 -13.26 9.91 -33.03
N SER A 83 -13.40 10.57 -31.87
CA SER A 83 -14.51 10.24 -30.94
C SER A 83 -15.44 11.43 -30.69
N VAL A 84 -16.43 11.59 -31.57
CA VAL A 84 -17.61 12.44 -31.33
C VAL A 84 -18.70 11.54 -30.75
N GLY A 85 -18.82 11.52 -29.43
CA GLY A 85 -19.84 10.77 -28.70
C GLY A 85 -20.30 11.53 -27.46
N THR A 86 -21.56 11.29 -27.06
CA THR A 86 -22.28 11.99 -25.99
C THR A 86 -21.44 12.21 -24.73
N VAL A 87 -21.37 13.46 -24.26
CA VAL A 87 -20.61 13.87 -23.08
C VAL A 87 -21.29 13.36 -21.83
N SER A 88 -20.92 12.16 -21.36
CA SER A 88 -21.23 11.73 -20.00
C SER A 88 -20.48 12.64 -19.01
N VAL A 89 -21.21 13.22 -18.06
CA VAL A 89 -20.77 14.28 -17.13
C VAL A 89 -19.97 13.71 -15.94
N THR A 90 -19.59 12.43 -15.97
CA THR A 90 -18.91 11.74 -14.85
C THR A 90 -17.56 11.18 -15.27
N LEU A 91 -16.55 11.30 -14.40
CA LEU A 91 -15.21 10.74 -14.63
C LEU A 91 -15.30 9.21 -14.64
N SER A 92 -14.99 8.57 -15.77
CA SER A 92 -14.97 7.11 -15.88
C SER A 92 -13.56 6.55 -15.82
N GLU A 93 -13.43 5.33 -15.31
CA GLU A 93 -12.18 4.56 -15.34
C GLU A 93 -11.59 4.49 -16.76
N ASP A 94 -12.43 4.28 -17.77
CA ASP A 94 -12.00 4.27 -19.18
C ASP A 94 -11.38 5.59 -19.63
N THR A 95 -11.90 6.72 -19.14
CA THR A 95 -11.39 8.04 -19.49
C THR A 95 -9.99 8.24 -18.89
N LEU A 96 -9.80 7.90 -17.61
CA LEU A 96 -8.49 7.99 -16.95
C LEU A 96 -7.47 7.01 -17.54
N ARG A 97 -7.90 5.80 -17.92
CA ARG A 97 -7.00 4.82 -18.57
C ARG A 97 -6.50 5.30 -19.92
N ARG A 98 -7.37 5.92 -20.73
CA ARG A 98 -6.96 6.53 -22.01
C ARG A 98 -6.00 7.68 -21.80
N TYR A 99 -6.24 8.54 -20.82
CA TYR A 99 -5.29 9.59 -20.44
C TYR A 99 -3.94 8.99 -19.99
N ALA A 100 -3.96 8.02 -19.08
CA ALA A 100 -2.75 7.36 -18.57
C ALA A 100 -1.91 6.68 -19.66
N ALA A 101 -2.55 6.23 -20.75
CA ALA A 101 -1.90 5.61 -21.89
C ALA A 101 -1.36 6.62 -22.92
N ASP A 102 -1.78 7.88 -22.84
CA ASP A 102 -1.28 8.94 -23.72
C ASP A 102 0.12 9.37 -23.26
N ARG A 103 1.10 9.24 -24.16
CA ARG A 103 2.50 9.64 -23.89
C ARG A 103 2.68 11.14 -23.67
N ARG A 104 1.66 11.95 -23.97
CA ARG A 104 1.64 13.41 -23.79
C ARG A 104 0.83 13.84 -22.58
N ALA A 105 0.26 12.90 -21.82
CA ALA A 105 -0.39 13.17 -20.55
C ALA A 105 0.64 13.72 -19.55
N SER A 106 0.71 15.05 -19.48
CA SER A 106 1.50 15.79 -18.50
C SER A 106 0.64 16.87 -17.86
N ALA A 107 0.90 17.13 -16.58
CA ALA A 107 0.34 18.25 -15.82
C ALA A 107 0.69 19.62 -16.44
N ASP A 108 1.78 19.71 -17.22
CA ASP A 108 2.27 20.95 -17.85
C ASP A 108 1.23 21.63 -18.77
N HIS A 109 0.27 20.88 -19.29
CA HIS A 109 -0.76 21.39 -20.20
C HIS A 109 -1.91 22.10 -19.48
N PHE A 110 -1.97 22.00 -18.16
CA PHE A 110 -3.00 22.65 -17.35
C PHE A 110 -2.36 23.79 -16.58
N LEU A 111 -2.30 24.99 -17.17
CA LEU A 111 -1.70 26.17 -16.54
C LEU A 111 -2.36 26.55 -15.20
N TRP A 112 -3.62 26.18 -15.00
CA TRP A 112 -4.29 26.34 -13.72
C TRP A 112 -3.75 25.37 -12.65
N LEU A 113 -3.12 24.24 -13.03
CA LEU A 113 -2.44 23.34 -12.10
C LEU A 113 -1.25 24.01 -11.41
N ALA A 114 -0.51 24.86 -12.13
CA ALA A 114 0.56 25.67 -11.56
C ALA A 114 0.07 26.69 -10.52
N ARG A 115 -1.26 26.89 -10.42
CA ARG A 115 -1.92 27.77 -9.45
C ARG A 115 -2.67 26.99 -8.36
N VAL A 116 -2.66 25.65 -8.41
CA VAL A 116 -3.32 24.82 -7.41
C VAL A 116 -2.65 25.02 -6.04
N SER A 117 -3.50 25.00 -5.02
CA SER A 117 -3.20 25.32 -3.63
C SER A 117 -1.94 24.61 -3.10
N PRO A 118 -1.04 25.31 -2.38
CA PRO A 118 0.04 24.68 -1.62
C PRO A 118 -0.47 23.93 -0.37
N ALA A 119 -1.79 23.68 -0.28
CA ALA A 119 -2.46 23.14 0.88
C ALA A 119 -2.00 21.72 1.22
N LEU A 120 -1.49 20.94 0.27
CA LEU A 120 -0.91 19.63 0.55
C LEU A 120 0.45 19.49 -0.13
N ARG A 121 1.51 19.42 0.68
CA ARG A 121 2.87 19.17 0.21
C ARG A 121 3.37 17.88 0.81
N LEU A 122 3.75 16.94 -0.04
CA LEU A 122 4.50 15.79 0.38
C LEU A 122 5.98 16.17 0.42
N SER A 123 6.61 15.96 1.57
CA SER A 123 8.00 16.32 1.80
C SER A 123 8.74 15.15 2.46
N SER A 124 9.95 14.86 1.98
CA SER A 124 10.92 14.05 2.70
C SER A 124 11.90 14.97 3.43
N GLU A 125 12.22 14.62 4.67
CA GLU A 125 13.23 15.29 5.48
C GLU A 125 14.16 14.24 6.08
N VAL A 126 15.46 14.47 6.00
CA VAL A 126 16.43 13.63 6.71
C VAL A 126 16.64 14.26 8.08
N GLU A 127 16.16 13.61 9.13
CA GLU A 127 16.33 14.02 10.51
C GLU A 127 17.53 13.26 11.13
N GLY A 128 18.33 13.96 11.94
CA GLY A 128 19.45 13.37 12.69
C GLY A 128 20.83 13.79 12.17
N ALA A 129 21.43 14.79 12.83
CA ALA A 129 22.84 15.12 12.69
C ALA A 129 23.68 14.14 13.54
N GLY A 130 24.02 12.96 13.01
CA GLY A 130 24.83 11.96 13.74
C GLY A 130 24.86 10.56 13.09
N GLU A 131 25.39 9.57 13.84
CA GLU A 131 25.69 8.18 13.39
C GLU A 131 24.48 7.34 12.92
N ARG A 132 23.24 7.81 13.08
CA ARG A 132 22.02 7.06 12.72
C ARG A 132 20.98 7.95 12.05
N PRO A 133 21.23 8.41 10.82
CA PRO A 133 20.29 9.27 10.11
C PRO A 133 18.99 8.51 9.84
N ILE A 134 17.87 9.21 10.00
CA ILE A 134 16.54 8.72 9.67
C ILE A 134 15.93 9.62 8.60
N GLU A 135 15.26 9.00 7.66
CA GLU A 135 14.51 9.70 6.63
C GLU A 135 13.04 9.66 6.99
N VAL A 136 12.42 10.82 7.18
CA VAL A 136 11.02 10.96 7.61
C VAL A 136 10.23 11.63 6.50
N TRP A 137 9.15 10.97 6.08
CA TRP A 137 8.27 11.48 5.04
C TRP A 137 6.96 11.94 5.67
N ARG A 138 6.52 13.12 5.28
CA ARG A 138 5.38 13.80 5.85
C ARG A 138 4.43 14.29 4.77
N LEU A 139 3.14 14.14 5.03
CA LEU A 139 2.09 14.87 4.32
C LEU A 139 1.83 16.15 5.08
N ARG A 140 2.24 17.29 4.51
CA ARG A 140 2.11 18.62 5.11
C ARG A 140 0.88 19.33 4.59
N ARG A 141 0.14 19.93 5.51
CA ARG A 141 -0.89 20.93 5.28
C ARG A 141 -0.55 22.20 6.04
N GLY A 142 0.02 23.18 5.34
CA GLY A 142 0.67 24.33 5.99
C GLY A 142 1.83 23.88 6.88
N GLU A 143 1.87 24.35 8.13
CA GLU A 143 2.88 23.95 9.14
C GLU A 143 2.58 22.59 9.82
N ASN A 144 1.44 21.96 9.51
CA ASN A 144 1.04 20.69 10.11
C ASN A 144 1.41 19.51 9.21
N GLY A 145 2.26 18.58 9.67
CA GLY A 145 2.67 17.41 8.88
C GLY A 145 2.43 16.08 9.57
N ALA A 146 1.55 15.23 9.01
CA ALA A 146 1.35 13.86 9.45
C ALA A 146 2.50 12.97 8.92
N LYS A 147 3.04 12.12 9.78
CA LYS A 147 4.08 11.15 9.41
C LYS A 147 3.46 10.04 8.56
N LEU A 148 4.03 9.78 7.39
CA LEU A 148 3.61 8.71 6.48
C LEU A 148 4.60 7.55 6.46
N ARG A 149 5.89 7.87 6.42
CA ARG A 149 6.96 6.87 6.32
C ARG A 149 8.17 7.31 7.13
N VAL A 150 8.85 6.35 7.74
CA VAL A 150 10.16 6.53 8.36
C VAL A 150 11.08 5.44 7.87
N ARG A 151 12.24 5.81 7.36
CA ARG A 151 13.28 4.87 6.96
C ARG A 151 14.52 5.09 7.82
N LEU A 152 14.93 4.06 8.55
CA LEU A 152 16.17 4.03 9.30
C LEU A 152 17.30 3.65 8.34
N LEU A 153 18.11 4.63 7.93
CA LEU A 153 19.12 4.41 6.88
C LEU A 153 20.19 3.38 7.28
N HIS A 154 20.52 3.30 8.57
CA HIS A 154 21.53 2.37 9.09
C HIS A 154 21.07 0.91 9.19
N SER A 155 19.76 0.64 9.33
CA SER A 155 19.22 -0.71 9.50
C SER A 155 18.38 -1.19 8.31
N GLY A 156 18.04 -0.28 7.39
CA GLY A 156 17.12 -0.53 6.29
C GLY A 156 15.67 -0.77 6.74
N LEU A 157 15.35 -0.58 8.03
CA LEU A 157 13.98 -0.68 8.53
C LEU A 157 13.15 0.48 7.95
N VAL A 158 12.05 0.13 7.29
CA VAL A 158 11.06 1.08 6.78
C VAL A 158 9.76 0.89 7.54
N GLU A 159 9.23 1.94 8.14
CA GLU A 159 7.96 1.95 8.84
C GLU A 159 6.99 2.89 8.13
N HIS A 160 5.74 2.46 8.06
CA HIS A 160 4.63 3.17 7.43
C HIS A 160 3.57 3.49 8.47
N TYR A 161 3.04 4.71 8.38
CA TYR A 161 2.17 5.31 9.37
C TYR A 161 0.91 5.88 8.71
N GLU A 162 -0.21 5.72 9.39
CA GLU A 162 -1.51 6.28 9.00
C GLU A 162 -2.08 7.08 10.17
N GLY A 163 -2.92 8.08 9.91
CA GLY A 163 -3.56 8.91 10.92
C GLY A 163 -3.24 10.39 10.74
N GLU A 164 -3.94 11.23 11.49
CA GLU A 164 -3.68 12.67 11.50
C GLU A 164 -2.43 13.00 12.31
N LYS A 165 -1.94 14.25 12.20
CA LYS A 165 -0.83 14.74 13.00
C LYS A 165 -1.11 14.49 14.49
N GLY A 166 -0.19 13.82 15.18
CA GLY A 166 -0.34 13.49 16.60
C GLY A 166 -1.20 12.25 16.88
N ALA A 167 -1.90 11.69 15.88
CA ALA A 167 -2.67 10.45 15.97
C ALA A 167 -2.11 9.35 15.02
N GLU A 168 -0.87 9.51 14.54
CA GLU A 168 -0.25 8.55 13.63
C GLU A 168 -0.02 7.21 14.32
N ARG A 169 -0.52 6.15 13.69
CA ARG A 169 -0.37 4.75 14.08
C ARG A 169 0.45 4.00 13.05
N LYS A 170 1.22 3.00 13.49
CA LYS A 170 2.00 2.14 12.59
C LYS A 170 1.07 1.15 11.89
N VAL A 171 1.15 1.06 10.57
CA VAL A 171 0.32 0.13 9.77
C VAL A 171 1.14 -0.92 9.04
N ARG A 172 2.41 -0.64 8.74
CA ARG A 172 3.30 -1.57 8.04
C ARG A 172 4.75 -1.34 8.40
N ALA A 173 5.54 -2.40 8.50
CA ALA A 173 6.98 -2.33 8.66
C ALA A 173 7.68 -3.31 7.72
N GLU A 174 8.78 -2.90 7.13
CA GLU A 174 9.63 -3.69 6.23
C GLU A 174 11.05 -3.72 6.79
N LEU A 175 11.55 -4.92 7.07
CA LEU A 175 12.91 -5.13 7.55
C LEU A 175 13.85 -5.36 6.36
N ALA A 176 15.13 -5.06 6.53
CA ALA A 176 16.14 -5.26 5.49
C ALA A 176 16.27 -6.72 4.98
N ASN A 177 15.86 -7.70 5.78
CA ASN A 177 15.82 -9.11 5.38
C ASN A 177 14.56 -9.49 4.56
N GLY A 178 13.77 -8.51 4.13
CA GLY A 178 12.55 -8.73 3.34
C GLY A 178 11.33 -9.18 4.15
N VAL A 179 11.43 -9.23 5.49
CA VAL A 179 10.25 -9.47 6.33
C VAL A 179 9.34 -8.24 6.29
N VAL A 180 8.08 -8.43 5.92
CA VAL A 180 7.04 -7.40 5.95
C VAL A 180 6.03 -7.73 7.04
N GLN A 181 5.68 -6.75 7.87
CA GLN A 181 4.72 -6.86 8.95
C GLN A 181 3.61 -5.84 8.76
N TYR A 182 2.37 -6.22 9.07
CA TYR A 182 1.20 -5.35 9.04
C TYR A 182 0.57 -5.27 10.43
N PHE A 183 0.05 -4.10 10.75
CA PHE A 183 -0.44 -3.76 12.07
C PHE A 183 -1.82 -3.10 11.98
N GLU A 184 -2.64 -3.32 13.02
CA GLU A 184 -3.95 -2.70 13.20
C GLU A 184 -4.10 -2.22 14.64
N GLY A 185 -5.06 -1.33 14.90
CA GLY A 185 -5.32 -0.76 16.22
C GLY A 185 -5.10 0.75 16.25
N ASP A 186 -5.39 1.38 17.39
CA ASP A 186 -5.18 2.81 17.58
C ASP A 186 -3.72 3.14 17.85
N LYS A 187 -3.38 4.44 17.79
CA LYS A 187 -2.03 4.92 18.12
C LYS A 187 -1.64 4.44 19.52
N GLY A 188 -0.52 3.74 19.62
CA GLY A 188 -0.05 3.19 20.90
C GLY A 188 -0.73 1.88 21.32
N ALA A 189 -1.64 1.33 20.52
CA ALA A 189 -2.28 0.03 20.73
C ALA A 189 -2.11 -0.91 19.51
N GLU A 190 -1.17 -0.60 18.61
CA GLU A 190 -0.99 -1.34 17.37
C GLU A 190 -0.57 -2.80 17.64
N ARG A 191 -1.35 -3.74 17.12
CA ARG A 191 -1.12 -5.19 17.18
C ARG A 191 -0.74 -5.73 15.82
N LYS A 192 0.12 -6.74 15.79
CA LYS A 192 0.51 -7.40 14.54
C LYS A 192 -0.63 -8.29 14.05
N VAL A 193 -1.05 -8.12 12.80
CA VAL A 193 -2.14 -8.92 12.20
C VAL A 193 -1.68 -9.81 11.07
N ARG A 194 -0.58 -9.43 10.40
CA ARG A 194 -0.02 -10.20 9.30
C ARG A 194 1.50 -10.05 9.24
N GLY A 195 2.19 -11.12 8.87
CA GLY A 195 3.61 -11.11 8.60
C GLY A 195 3.92 -11.92 7.35
N GLN A 196 4.81 -11.43 6.50
CA GLN A 196 5.23 -12.07 5.26
C GLN A 196 6.74 -12.21 5.23
N PHE A 197 7.21 -13.40 4.89
CA PHE A 197 8.63 -13.70 4.74
C PHE A 197 8.80 -14.92 3.84
N ASP A 198 9.71 -14.85 2.87
CA ASP A 198 10.03 -15.96 1.96
C ASP A 198 8.78 -16.60 1.31
N GLY A 199 7.88 -15.73 0.84
CA GLY A 199 6.57 -16.10 0.26
C GLY A 199 5.55 -16.71 1.23
N GLN A 200 5.93 -17.01 2.48
CA GLN A 200 5.00 -17.45 3.52
C GLN A 200 4.25 -16.25 4.10
N VAL A 201 2.95 -16.43 4.37
CA VAL A 201 2.12 -15.40 5.00
C VAL A 201 1.52 -15.95 6.30
N LYS A 202 1.84 -15.31 7.42
CA LYS A 202 1.32 -15.59 8.75
C LYS A 202 0.25 -14.56 9.11
N TYR A 203 -0.85 -15.01 9.68
CA TYR A 203 -1.90 -14.16 10.25
C TYR A 203 -1.98 -14.36 11.76
N TYR A 204 -2.30 -13.28 12.45
CA TYR A 204 -2.31 -13.22 13.90
C TYR A 204 -3.58 -12.54 14.39
N GLU A 205 -4.05 -12.96 15.56
CA GLU A 205 -5.19 -12.39 16.29
C GLU A 205 -4.81 -12.20 17.76
N GLY A 206 -5.61 -11.47 18.53
CA GLY A 206 -5.32 -11.15 19.92
C GLY A 206 -4.96 -9.67 20.13
N GLU A 207 -4.83 -9.26 21.38
CA GLU A 207 -4.49 -7.88 21.76
C GLU A 207 -3.01 -7.57 21.55
N ARG A 208 -2.65 -6.28 21.61
CA ARG A 208 -1.24 -5.84 21.50
C ARG A 208 -0.38 -6.57 22.54
N GLY A 209 0.65 -7.26 22.06
CA GLY A 209 1.56 -8.01 22.92
C GLY A 209 1.07 -9.42 23.29
N ALA A 210 -0.17 -9.79 22.95
CA ALA A 210 -0.74 -11.11 23.16
C ALA A 210 -1.11 -11.80 21.83
N GLU A 211 -0.56 -11.36 20.70
CA GLU A 211 -0.94 -11.86 19.38
C GLU A 211 -0.56 -13.33 19.17
N GLN A 212 -1.56 -14.19 18.97
CA GLN A 212 -1.41 -15.59 18.62
C GLN A 212 -1.47 -15.81 17.10
N LYS A 213 -0.67 -16.76 16.60
CA LYS A 213 -0.72 -17.15 15.18
C LYS A 213 -1.96 -18.01 14.93
N VAL A 214 -2.84 -17.59 14.03
CA VAL A 214 -4.08 -18.31 13.69
C VAL A 214 -4.05 -18.97 12.32
N ARG A 215 -3.23 -18.46 11.39
CA ARG A 215 -3.16 -18.99 10.01
C ARG A 215 -1.77 -18.82 9.41
N LEU A 216 -1.32 -19.82 8.66
CA LEU A 216 -0.08 -19.80 7.89
C LEU A 216 -0.35 -20.30 6.47
N VAL A 217 -0.05 -19.46 5.48
CA VAL A 217 -0.16 -19.76 4.06
C VAL A 217 1.23 -19.95 3.50
N PHE A 218 1.45 -21.04 2.78
CA PHE A 218 2.70 -21.37 2.11
C PHE A 218 2.65 -20.96 0.63
N PRO A 219 3.81 -20.70 -0.01
CA PRO A 219 3.88 -20.36 -1.43
C PRO A 219 3.24 -21.40 -2.35
N ASN A 220 3.26 -22.68 -1.95
CA ASN A 220 2.67 -23.78 -2.70
C ASN A 220 1.14 -23.88 -2.56
N GLY A 221 0.48 -22.92 -1.92
CA GLY A 221 -0.97 -22.90 -1.72
C GLY A 221 -1.46 -23.70 -0.51
N ASN A 222 -0.58 -24.39 0.22
CA ASN A 222 -0.98 -25.06 1.46
C ASN A 222 -1.29 -24.01 2.54
N VAL A 223 -2.30 -24.30 3.37
CA VAL A 223 -2.74 -23.44 4.48
C VAL A 223 -2.83 -24.26 5.75
N LYS A 224 -2.23 -23.77 6.84
CA LYS A 224 -2.37 -24.33 8.19
C LYS A 224 -3.13 -23.35 9.08
N TYR A 225 -4.03 -23.87 9.90
CA TYR A 225 -4.80 -23.13 10.89
C TYR A 225 -4.40 -23.58 12.28
N TYR A 226 -4.41 -22.63 13.20
CA TYR A 226 -3.91 -22.77 14.55
C TYR A 226 -4.89 -22.16 15.55
N GLU A 227 -4.91 -22.72 16.76
CA GLU A 227 -5.70 -22.23 17.89
C GLU A 227 -4.86 -22.28 19.16
N GLY A 228 -5.24 -21.52 20.18
CA GLY A 228 -4.56 -21.46 21.47
C GLY A 228 -3.98 -20.08 21.77
N GLU A 229 -3.53 -19.91 23.01
CA GLU A 229 -2.92 -18.66 23.48
C GLU A 229 -1.55 -18.43 22.84
N LYS A 230 -1.06 -17.18 22.91
CA LYS A 230 0.26 -16.81 22.43
C LYS A 230 1.33 -17.71 23.03
N GLY A 231 2.09 -18.40 22.16
CA GLY A 231 3.13 -19.32 22.59
C GLY A 231 2.66 -20.73 22.91
N ALA A 232 1.35 -20.99 22.91
CA ALA A 232 0.73 -22.30 23.09
C ALA A 232 -0.08 -22.75 21.84
N GLU A 233 0.09 -22.08 20.70
CA GLU A 233 -0.71 -22.35 19.51
C GLU A 233 -0.48 -23.77 18.97
N ARG A 234 -1.57 -24.51 18.81
CA ARG A 234 -1.63 -25.88 18.27
C ARG A 234 -2.23 -25.89 16.87
N MET A 235 -1.81 -26.83 16.01
CA MET A 235 -2.38 -26.95 14.67
C MET A 235 -3.70 -27.71 14.72
N VAL A 236 -4.78 -27.11 14.22
CA VAL A 236 -6.12 -27.74 14.23
C VAL A 236 -6.60 -28.17 12.85
N ARG A 237 -6.05 -27.55 11.80
CA ARG A 237 -6.43 -27.87 10.41
C ARG A 237 -5.29 -27.59 9.44
N ALA A 238 -5.13 -28.45 8.45
CA ALA A 238 -4.27 -28.23 7.29
C ALA A 238 -5.06 -28.44 6.01
N VAL A 239 -5.04 -27.48 5.10
CA VAL A 239 -5.62 -27.55 3.76
C VAL A 239 -4.47 -27.56 2.76
N TYR A 240 -4.46 -28.54 1.87
CA TYR A 240 -3.44 -28.68 0.85
C TYR A 240 -3.93 -28.12 -0.48
N ALA A 241 -3.01 -27.69 -1.33
CA ALA A 241 -3.34 -27.19 -2.67
C ALA A 241 -4.10 -28.22 -3.53
N SER A 242 -3.99 -29.51 -3.22
CA SER A 242 -4.77 -30.58 -3.85
C SER A 242 -6.25 -30.61 -3.45
N GLY A 243 -6.72 -29.70 -2.59
CA GLY A 243 -8.09 -29.69 -2.06
C GLY A 243 -8.31 -30.62 -0.86
N ARG A 244 -7.33 -31.47 -0.52
CA ARG A 244 -7.38 -32.31 0.68
C ARG A 244 -7.31 -31.44 1.94
N ALA A 245 -8.11 -31.75 2.95
CA ALA A 245 -8.01 -31.18 4.29
C ALA A 245 -7.75 -32.25 5.36
N LYS A 246 -6.98 -31.90 6.38
CA LYS A 246 -6.72 -32.71 7.58
C LYS A 246 -7.09 -31.89 8.81
N TYR A 247 -7.64 -32.54 9.82
CA TYR A 247 -8.04 -31.94 11.09
C TYR A 247 -7.38 -32.67 12.24
N TYR A 248 -6.99 -31.90 13.25
CA TYR A 248 -6.12 -32.35 14.31
C TYR A 248 -6.67 -31.95 15.67
N GLU A 249 -6.43 -32.77 16.68
CA GLU A 249 -6.78 -32.53 18.08
C GLU A 249 -5.61 -32.92 18.99
N GLY A 250 -5.54 -32.34 20.18
CA GLY A 250 -4.46 -32.57 21.14
C GLY A 250 -3.84 -31.26 21.61
N GLU A 251 -2.89 -31.35 22.53
CA GLU A 251 -2.12 -30.18 22.98
C GLU A 251 -1.04 -29.83 21.96
N ARG A 252 -0.46 -28.62 22.09
CA ARG A 252 0.63 -28.18 21.23
C ARG A 252 1.79 -29.19 21.25
N GLY A 253 2.16 -29.70 20.09
CA GLY A 253 3.21 -30.70 19.92
C GLY A 253 2.76 -32.14 20.07
N ALA A 254 1.51 -32.39 20.48
CA ALA A 254 0.90 -33.71 20.63
C ALA A 254 -0.38 -33.83 19.77
N GLU A 255 -0.50 -33.04 18.69
CA GLU A 255 -1.69 -33.04 17.86
C GLU A 255 -1.79 -34.31 17.00
N ARG A 256 -2.86 -35.08 17.19
CA ARG A 256 -3.20 -36.29 16.42
C ARG A 256 -4.19 -35.98 15.29
N LEU A 257 -4.04 -36.67 14.17
CA LEU A 257 -4.98 -36.57 13.05
C LEU A 257 -6.28 -37.28 13.41
N VAL A 258 -7.40 -36.56 13.43
CA VAL A 258 -8.72 -37.12 13.76
C VAL A 258 -9.65 -37.24 12.56
N ARG A 259 -9.41 -36.43 11.52
CA ARG A 259 -10.26 -36.42 10.32
C ARG A 259 -9.49 -35.99 9.08
N THR A 260 -9.69 -36.71 7.98
CA THR A 260 -9.26 -36.33 6.64
C THR A 260 -10.48 -36.11 5.75
N VAL A 261 -10.49 -35.03 4.99
CA VAL A 261 -11.45 -34.77 3.91
C VAL A 261 -10.68 -34.77 2.60
N ARG A 262 -11.05 -35.63 1.66
CA ARG A 262 -10.46 -35.70 0.32
C ARG A 262 -11.02 -34.61 -0.59
N ALA A 263 -10.39 -34.40 -1.74
CA ALA A 263 -10.78 -33.36 -2.69
C ALA A 263 -12.19 -33.57 -3.28
N ASP A 264 -12.64 -34.83 -3.35
CA ASP A 264 -13.99 -35.24 -3.77
C ASP A 264 -15.04 -35.11 -2.66
N GLY A 265 -14.66 -34.60 -1.48
CA GLY A 265 -15.54 -34.47 -0.32
C GLY A 265 -15.63 -35.72 0.55
N GLN A 266 -15.01 -36.84 0.18
CA GLN A 266 -15.03 -38.05 1.00
C GLN A 266 -14.35 -37.81 2.36
N VAL A 267 -15.04 -38.17 3.45
CA VAL A 267 -14.56 -37.99 4.82
C VAL A 267 -14.09 -39.32 5.40
N GLN A 268 -12.91 -39.32 6.00
CA GLN A 268 -12.36 -40.43 6.76
C GLN A 268 -12.04 -39.96 8.18
N TYR A 269 -12.63 -40.61 9.18
CA TYR A 269 -12.28 -40.41 10.58
C TYR A 269 -11.12 -41.34 10.96
N CYS A 270 -10.20 -40.83 11.76
CA CYS A 270 -9.04 -41.56 12.26
C CYS A 270 -9.19 -41.66 13.79
N GLU A 271 -9.38 -42.86 14.31
CA GLU A 271 -9.24 -43.11 15.75
C GLU A 271 -7.75 -43.09 16.10
N GLY A 272 -7.40 -42.36 17.17
CA GLY A 272 -6.04 -41.91 17.44
C GLY A 272 -4.98 -43.02 17.51
N GLN A 273 -3.86 -42.78 16.84
CA GLN A 273 -2.54 -43.30 17.21
C GLN A 273 -1.71 -42.16 17.78
#